data_AF-A0A6G7C4P4-F1
#
_entry.id   AF-A0A6G7C4P4-F1
#
_cell.length_a   1.000
_cell.length_b   1.000
_cell.length_c   1.000
_cell.angle_alpha   90.00
_cell.angle_beta   90.00
_cell.angle_gamma   90.00
#
_symmetry.space_group_name_H-M   'P 1'
#
loop_
_entity.id
_entity.type
_entity.pdbx_description
1 polymer ?
#
loop_
_entity_poly.entity_id
_entity_poly.type
_entity_poly.pdbx_seq_one_letter_code
_entity_poly.pdbx_strand_id
1 'polypeptide(L)'
;MTITSHDMISENYLRLNISSGGLSRGSIDFISEKINFNISGRSFFKGMTAINQLELEYSDGKLIFIFKNKKNLEFNCSLKEFEKVNAHIQTHGYRKTY
;
A
#
# COMPACT_ATOMS: atom_id res chain seq x y z
N MET A 1 7.99 -6.55 7.57
CA MET A 1 7.44 -5.30 8.12
C MET A 1 5.93 -5.47 8.22
N THR A 2 5.25 -4.68 9.05
CA THR A 2 3.82 -4.87 9.33
C THR A 2 3.06 -3.57 9.09
N ILE A 3 1.90 -3.65 8.44
CA ILE A 3 0.90 -2.58 8.40
C ILE A 3 0.17 -2.60 9.74
N THR A 4 0.33 -1.56 10.55
CA THR A 4 -0.23 -1.50 11.91
C THR A 4 -1.57 -0.78 11.98
N SER A 5 -1.81 0.13 11.05
CA SER A 5 -3.04 0.91 10.98
C SER A 5 -3.15 1.58 9.62
N HIS A 6 -4.36 2.07 9.34
CA HIS A 6 -4.64 2.99 8.26
C HIS A 6 -5.26 4.28 8.78
N ASP A 7 -4.98 5.37 8.09
CA ASP A 7 -5.61 6.67 8.30
C ASP A 7 -6.29 7.11 7.00
N MET A 8 -7.59 7.42 7.09
CA MET A 8 -8.34 8.07 6.01
C MET A 8 -8.15 9.59 6.15
N ILE A 9 -7.18 10.15 5.43
CA ILE A 9 -6.85 11.58 5.52
C ILE A 9 -7.87 12.43 4.73
N SER A 10 -8.30 11.93 3.58
CA SER A 10 -9.41 12.47 2.77
C SER A 10 -10.05 11.34 1.96
N GLU A 11 -11.13 11.64 1.23
CA GLU A 11 -11.82 10.64 0.39
C GLU A 11 -10.87 9.93 -0.58
N ASN A 12 -9.94 10.67 -1.17
CA ASN A 12 -8.94 10.19 -2.12
C ASN A 12 -7.55 9.98 -1.50
N TYR A 13 -7.43 9.95 -0.18
CA TYR A 13 -6.16 9.74 0.50
C TYR A 13 -6.28 8.75 1.66
N LEU A 14 -5.80 7.53 1.40
CA LEU A 14 -5.56 6.50 2.41
C LEU A 14 -4.06 6.39 2.73
N ARG A 15 -3.68 6.48 4.00
CA ARG A 15 -2.32 6.21 4.47
C ARG A 15 -2.28 4.89 5.23
N LEU A 16 -1.31 4.03 4.92
CA LEU A 16 -0.96 2.87 5.73
C LEU A 16 0.30 3.18 6.53
N ASN A 17 0.26 2.91 7.82
CA ASN A 17 1.41 3.08 8.71
C ASN A 17 2.18 1.77 8.83
N ILE A 18 3.49 1.83 8.58
CA ILE A 18 4.37 0.67 8.56
C ILE A 18 5.23 0.66 9.82
N SER A 19 5.33 -0.49 10.47
CA SER A 19 6.24 -0.70 11.60
C SER A 19 7.12 -1.94 11.44
N SER A 20 8.21 -1.98 12.20
CA SER A 20 9.06 -3.15 12.33
C SER A 20 9.79 -3.13 13.67
N GLY A 21 9.61 -4.19 14.47
CA GLY A 21 10.21 -4.30 15.80
C GLY A 21 9.70 -3.21 16.77
N GLY A 22 8.41 -2.86 16.69
CA GLY A 22 7.78 -1.83 17.53
C GLY A 22 8.10 -0.38 17.14
N LEU A 23 8.98 -0.16 16.15
CA LEU A 23 9.33 1.18 15.68
C LEU A 23 8.57 1.53 14.41
N SER A 24 8.12 2.78 14.30
CA SER A 24 7.60 3.33 13.06
C SER A 24 8.67 3.32 11.98
N ARG A 25 8.30 2.81 10.81
CA ARG A 25 9.17 2.63 9.64
C ARG A 25 8.69 3.42 8.44
N GLY A 26 7.64 4.23 8.59
CA GLY A 26 7.16 5.13 7.53
C GLY A 26 5.76 4.74 7.05
N SER A 27 5.46 5.05 5.79
CA SER A 27 4.10 4.98 5.26
C SER A 27 4.03 4.45 3.83
N ILE A 28 2.84 3.97 3.48
CA ILE A 28 2.39 3.79 2.09
C ILE A 28 1.16 4.67 1.92
N ASP A 29 1.26 5.65 1.06
CA ASP A 29 0.26 6.69 0.85
C ASP A 29 -0.44 6.47 -0.50
N PHE A 30 -1.71 6.10 -0.48
CA PHE A 30 -2.56 6.06 -1.66
C PHE A 30 -3.16 7.45 -1.85
N ILE A 31 -2.76 8.15 -2.91
CA ILE A 31 -3.17 9.51 -3.21
C ILE A 31 -3.78 9.50 -4.60
N SER A 32 -5.12 9.52 -4.65
CA SER A 32 -5.90 9.36 -5.88
C SER A 32 -5.48 8.10 -6.64
N GLU A 33 -4.93 8.23 -7.85
CA GLU A 33 -4.53 7.12 -8.73
C GLU A 33 -3.08 6.64 -8.50
N LYS A 34 -2.38 7.19 -7.50
CA LYS A 34 -0.96 6.94 -7.23
C LYS A 34 -0.75 6.37 -5.85
N ILE A 35 0.28 5.54 -5.71
CA ILE A 35 0.79 5.03 -4.44
C ILE A 35 2.20 5.61 -4.24
N ASN A 36 2.40 6.32 -3.15
CA ASN A 36 3.69 6.80 -2.70
C ASN A 36 4.18 5.91 -1.55
N PHE A 37 5.32 5.27 -1.74
CA PHE A 37 5.98 4.47 -0.72
C PHE A 37 7.06 5.32 -0.08
N ASN A 38 7.05 5.40 1.25
CA ASN A 38 8.09 6.07 2.03
C ASN A 38 8.44 5.21 3.24
N ILE A 39 9.23 4.17 3.01
CA ILE A 39 9.56 3.14 3.99
C ILE A 39 11.04 3.17 4.30
N SER A 40 11.35 3.24 5.58
CA SER A 40 12.68 3.24 6.18
C SER A 40 12.88 1.93 6.95
N GLY A 41 14.08 1.36 6.93
CA GLY A 41 14.36 0.07 7.58
C GLY A 41 15.64 -0.56 7.04
N ARG A 42 15.76 -1.90 7.17
CA ARG A 42 16.89 -2.66 6.58
C ARG A 42 17.04 -2.43 5.07
N SER A 43 15.95 -2.12 4.39
CA SER A 43 15.95 -1.66 3.01
C SER A 43 15.11 -0.41 2.94
N PHE A 44 15.73 0.71 2.59
CA PHE A 44 15.02 1.95 2.31
C PHE A 44 14.30 1.80 0.97
N PHE A 45 12.98 2.02 0.96
CA PHE A 45 12.18 2.02 -0.25
C PHE A 45 11.39 3.32 -0.31
N LYS A 46 11.75 4.16 -1.28
CA LYS A 46 11.07 5.43 -1.55
C LYS A 46 10.79 5.55 -3.03
N GLY A 47 9.53 5.82 -3.37
CA GLY A 47 9.13 5.94 -4.77
C GLY A 47 7.62 6.09 -4.91
N MET A 48 7.20 6.63 -6.04
CA MET A 48 5.79 6.80 -6.39
C MET A 48 5.49 6.03 -7.66
N THR A 49 4.36 5.33 -7.69
CA THR A 49 3.89 4.57 -8.85
C THR A 49 2.40 4.80 -9.04
N ALA A 50 1.90 4.67 -10.26
CA ALA A 50 0.46 4.64 -10.48
C ALA A 50 -0.12 3.27 -10.09
N ILE A 51 -1.35 3.26 -9.59
CA ILE A 51 -2.05 2.03 -9.16
C ILE A 51 -2.18 1.05 -10.34
N ASN A 52 -2.41 1.54 -11.56
CA ASN A 52 -2.50 0.69 -12.76
C ASN A 52 -1.15 0.11 -13.23
N GLN A 53 -0.04 0.42 -12.56
CA GLN A 53 1.30 -0.11 -12.86
C GLN A 53 1.74 -1.21 -11.88
N LEU A 54 0.85 -1.67 -11.01
CA LEU A 54 1.13 -2.75 -10.06
C LEU A 54 -0.07 -3.66 -9.89
N GLU A 55 0.20 -4.90 -9.51
CA GLU A 55 -0.79 -5.86 -9.06
C GLU A 55 -0.77 -5.91 -7.53
N LEU A 56 -1.94 -6.14 -6.95
CA LEU A 56 -2.12 -6.27 -5.51
C LEU A 56 -2.63 -7.68 -5.20
N GLU A 57 -1.92 -8.41 -4.35
CA GLU A 57 -2.33 -9.72 -3.87
C GLU A 57 -2.42 -9.75 -2.34
N TYR A 58 -3.28 -10.64 -1.83
CA TYR A 58 -3.34 -10.97 -0.41
C TYR A 58 -3.25 -12.48 -0.23
N SER A 59 -2.20 -12.92 0.46
CA SER A 59 -1.96 -14.34 0.74
C SER A 59 -1.27 -14.49 2.09
N ASP A 60 -1.64 -15.54 2.84
CA ASP A 60 -1.01 -15.90 4.12
C ASP A 60 -0.85 -14.73 5.12
N GLY A 61 -1.85 -13.86 5.22
CA GLY A 61 -1.81 -12.70 6.13
C GLY A 61 -0.88 -11.58 5.67
N LYS A 62 -0.51 -11.54 4.39
CA LYS A 62 0.37 -10.52 3.81
C LYS A 62 -0.31 -9.78 2.67
N LEU A 63 -0.10 -8.47 2.65
CA LEU A 63 -0.36 -7.61 1.49
C LEU A 63 0.89 -7.59 0.61
N ILE A 64 0.73 -7.92 -0.66
CA ILE A 64 1.83 -8.04 -1.63
C ILE A 64 1.60 -7.06 -2.77
N PHE A 65 2.55 -6.14 -2.96
CA PHE A 65 2.59 -5.23 -4.11
C PHE A 65 3.55 -5.82 -5.15
N ILE A 66 3.03 -6.17 -6.33
CA ILE A 66 3.81 -6.75 -7.42
C ILE A 66 4.02 -5.68 -8.49
N PHE A 67 5.27 -5.26 -8.67
CA PHE A 67 5.63 -4.24 -9.65
C PHE A 67 5.80 -4.86 -11.04
N LYS A 68 5.66 -4.07 -12.11
CA LYS A 68 5.84 -4.54 -13.51
C LYS A 68 7.15 -5.27 -13.80
N ASN A 69 8.22 -4.95 -13.07
CA ASN A 69 9.52 -5.64 -13.16
C ASN A 69 9.56 -6.95 -12.36
N LYS A 70 8.42 -7.47 -11.89
CA LYS A 70 8.24 -8.67 -11.06
C LYS A 70 8.97 -8.63 -9.72
N LYS A 71 9.38 -7.45 -9.26
CA LYS A 71 9.80 -7.26 -7.86
C LYS A 71 8.56 -7.12 -7.01
N ASN A 72 8.62 -7.62 -5.78
CA ASN A 72 7.50 -7.60 -4.86
C ASN A 72 7.87 -6.86 -3.56
N LEU A 73 6.90 -6.18 -2.97
CA LEU A 73 6.97 -5.71 -1.58
C LEU A 73 5.88 -6.37 -0.76
N GLU A 74 6.28 -6.99 0.35
CA GLU A 74 5.39 -7.74 1.22
C GLU A 74 5.29 -7.10 2.60
N PHE A 75 4.07 -6.97 3.10
CA PHE A 75 3.80 -6.48 4.45
C PHE A 75 2.81 -7.39 5.15
N ASN A 76 3.11 -7.78 6.39
CA ASN A 76 2.12 -8.43 7.23
C ASN A 76 0.93 -7.48 7.40
N CYS A 77 -0.28 -7.99 7.17
CA CYS A 77 -1.48 -7.20 7.04
C CYS A 77 -2.69 -8.01 7.54
N SER A 78 -3.50 -7.41 8.42
CA SER A 78 -4.76 -8.05 8.80
C SER A 78 -5.75 -8.02 7.63
N LEU A 79 -6.71 -8.95 7.61
CA LEU A 79 -7.73 -9.00 6.58
C LEU A 79 -8.52 -7.68 6.47
N LYS A 80 -8.85 -7.07 7.62
CA LYS A 80 -9.55 -5.78 7.70
C LYS A 80 -8.78 -4.65 6.99
N GLU A 81 -7.46 -4.60 7.18
CA GLU A 81 -6.61 -3.59 6.54
C GLU A 81 -6.52 -3.83 5.03
N PHE A 82 -6.42 -5.10 4.60
CA PHE A 82 -6.46 -5.45 3.18
C PHE A 82 -7.77 -5.03 2.52
N GLU A 83 -8.93 -5.31 3.13
CA GLU A 83 -10.24 -4.95 2.59
C GLU A 83 -10.36 -3.44 2.36
N LYS A 84 -9.80 -2.63 3.27
CA LYS A 84 -9.77 -1.16 3.11
C LYS A 84 -8.89 -0.71 1.95
N VAL A 85 -7.70 -1.29 1.82
CA VAL A 85 -6.80 -1.01 0.68
C VAL A 85 -7.46 -1.40 -0.63
N ASN A 86 -8.04 -2.60 -0.70
CA ASN A 86 -8.69 -3.11 -1.90
C ASN A 86 -9.86 -2.22 -2.33
N ALA A 87 -10.73 -1.80 -1.39
CA ALA A 87 -11.83 -0.89 -1.68
C ALA A 87 -11.35 0.48 -2.21
N HIS A 88 -10.27 1.01 -1.65
CA HIS A 88 -9.68 2.28 -2.10
C HIS A 88 -9.11 2.17 -3.52
N ILE A 89 -8.37 1.09 -3.82
CA ILE A 89 -7.85 0.81 -5.16
C ILE A 89 -8.98 0.63 -6.18
N GLN A 90 -10.07 -0.08 -5.82
CA GLN A 90 -11.22 -0.24 -6.71
C GLN A 90 -11.88 1.10 -7.04
N THR A 91 -11.97 2.00 -6.05
CA THR A 91 -12.60 3.32 -6.21
C THR A 91 -11.76 4.29 -7.04
N HIS A 92 -10.43 4.32 -6.82
CA HIS A 92 -9.56 5.35 -7.39
C HIS A 92 -8.54 4.85 -8.42
N GLY A 93 -8.19 3.56 -8.39
CA GLY A 93 -7.23 2.95 -9.30
C GLY A 93 -7.81 2.55 -10.66
N TYR A 94 -9.15 2.38 -10.74
CA TYR A 94 -9.85 1.95 -11.94
C TYR A 94 -10.93 2.93 -12.39
N ARG A 95 -10.68 4.24 -12.30
CA ARG A 95 -11.54 5.20 -13.00
C ARG A 95 -11.49 4.90 -14.49
N LYS A 96 -12.53 4.24 -15.00
CA LYS A 96 -12.82 4.09 -16.42
C LYS A 96 -12.75 5.48 -17.04
N THR A 97 -11.77 5.68 -17.91
CA THR A 97 -11.84 6.71 -18.94
C THR A 97 -13.05 6.37 -19.80
N TYR A 98 -14.15 7.11 -19.62
CA TYR A 98 -15.23 7.16 -20.59
C TYR A 98 -14.89 8.19 -21.66
#